data_AF-A0A934NB76-F1
#
_entry.id   AF-A0A934NB76-F1
#
_cell.length_a   1.000
_cell.length_b   1.000
_cell.length_c   1.000
_cell.angle_alpha   90.00
_cell.angle_beta   90.00
_cell.angle_gamma   90.00
#
_symmetry.space_group_name_H-M   'P 1'
#
loop_
_entity.id
_entity.type
_entity.pdbx_description
1 polymer ?
#
loop_
_entity_poly.entity_id
_entity_poly.type
_entity_poly.pdbx_seq_one_letter_code
_entity_poly.pdbx_strand_id
1 'polypeptide(L)'
;MQRPWLLVAVVLVLLSVLFVLWTGMRPAYDAYGWLVRGRQAAHLNLDTNAAPSWKPLTFLFTYPYALLAGSGALWLWMVTAVAAALAGAVFAAR
;
A
#
# COMPACT_ATOMS: atom_id res chain seq x y z
N MET A 1 -28.02 11.73 5.41
CA MET A 1 -27.13 10.84 4.62
C MET A 1 -26.50 9.82 5.57
N GLN A 2 -27.08 8.63 5.70
CA GLN A 2 -26.37 7.53 6.36
C GLN A 2 -25.12 7.24 5.52
N ARG A 3 -23.92 7.36 6.11
CA ARG A 3 -22.62 7.14 5.44
C ARG A 3 -22.04 5.78 5.85
N PRO A 4 -22.76 4.64 5.68
CA PRO A 4 -22.28 3.34 6.15
C PRO A 4 -20.95 2.98 5.50
N TRP A 5 -20.70 3.47 4.28
CA TRP A 5 -19.47 3.23 3.54
C TRP A 5 -18.22 3.88 4.15
N LEU A 6 -18.36 5.04 4.81
CA LEU A 6 -17.23 5.64 5.51
C LEU A 6 -16.87 4.82 6.75
N LEU A 7 -17.88 4.35 7.49
CA LEU A 7 -17.66 3.46 8.62
C LEU A 7 -16.97 2.16 8.18
N VAL A 8 -17.44 1.55 7.09
CA VAL A 8 -16.78 0.37 6.50
C VAL A 8 -15.34 0.65 6.13
N ALA A 9 -15.05 1.76 5.43
CA ALA A 9 -13.69 2.13 5.07
C ALA A 9 -12.79 2.34 6.30
N VAL A 10 -13.27 3.04 7.33
CA VAL A 10 -12.53 3.26 8.58
C VAL A 10 -12.24 1.93 9.28
N VAL A 11 -13.25 1.06 9.40
CA VAL A 11 -13.08 -0.27 10.03
C VAL A 11 -12.07 -1.11 9.26
N LEU A 12 -12.14 -1.13 7.93
CA LEU A 12 -11.18 -1.88 7.09
C LEU A 12 -9.74 -1.38 7.29
N VAL A 13 -9.53 -0.07 7.34
CA VAL A 13 -8.20 0.50 7.57
C VAL A 13 -7.70 0.15 8.97
N LEU A 14 -8.52 0.30 10.01
CA LEU A 14 -8.14 -0.02 11.39
C LEU A 14 -7.79 -1.51 11.56
N LEU A 15 -8.60 -2.41 10.98
CA LEU A 15 -8.32 -3.84 10.98
C LEU A 15 -7.02 -4.16 10.23
N SER A 16 -6.77 -3.49 9.11
CA SER A 16 -5.54 -3.68 8.34
C SER A 16 -4.31 -3.22 9.09
N VAL A 17 -4.38 -2.07 9.78
CA VAL A 17 -3.30 -1.58 10.66
C VAL A 17 -3.05 -2.59 11.78
N LEU A 18 -4.08 -3.02 12.49
CA LEU A 18 -3.94 -3.97 13.59
C LEU A 18 -3.32 -5.29 13.11
N PHE A 19 -3.80 -5.82 11.98
CA PHE A 19 -3.29 -7.05 11.40
C PHE A 19 -1.82 -6.95 11.00
N VAL A 20 -1.41 -5.86 10.34
CA VAL A 20 -0.02 -5.64 9.93
C VAL A 20 0.90 -5.51 11.14
N LEU A 21 0.50 -4.75 12.15
CA LEU A 21 1.28 -4.58 13.38
C LEU A 21 1.40 -5.90 14.17
N TRP A 22 0.32 -6.68 14.25
CA TRP A 22 0.30 -7.94 14.98
C TRP A 22 1.13 -9.02 14.31
N THR A 23 1.05 -9.13 12.99
CA THR A 23 1.76 -10.17 12.22
C THR A 23 3.20 -9.80 11.87
N GLY A 24 3.54 -8.50 11.89
CA GLY A 24 4.83 -8.03 11.40
C GLY A 24 5.08 -8.34 9.92
N MET A 25 4.01 -8.56 9.13
CA MET A 25 4.11 -8.98 7.74
C MET A 25 4.91 -7.99 6.91
N ARG A 26 5.80 -8.50 6.06
CA ARG A 26 6.65 -7.72 5.17
C ARG A 26 6.27 -7.92 3.70
N PRO A 27 6.58 -6.95 2.82
CA PRO A 27 6.31 -7.09 1.40
C PRO A 27 7.01 -8.31 0.79
N ALA A 28 6.39 -8.89 -0.24
CA ALA A 28 7.07 -9.85 -1.12
C ALA A 28 8.11 -9.14 -2.01
N TYR A 29 8.95 -9.92 -2.69
CA TYR A 29 10.03 -9.41 -3.56
C TYR A 29 9.57 -8.31 -4.52
N ASP A 30 8.46 -8.53 -5.24
CA ASP A 30 7.91 -7.56 -6.19
C ASP A 30 7.50 -6.23 -5.53
N ALA A 31 6.89 -6.32 -4.36
CA ALA A 31 6.42 -5.16 -3.63
C ALA A 31 7.57 -4.32 -3.06
N TYR A 32 8.70 -4.94 -2.71
CA TYR A 32 9.93 -4.20 -2.42
C TYR A 32 10.42 -3.42 -3.65
N GLY A 33 10.39 -4.02 -4.84
CA GLY A 33 10.76 -3.33 -6.08
C GLY A 33 9.91 -2.08 -6.35
N TRP A 34 8.61 -2.13 -6.06
CA TRP A 34 7.72 -0.96 -6.21
C TRP A 34 8.05 0.15 -5.21
N LEU A 35 8.33 -0.19 -3.94
CA LEU A 35 8.75 0.78 -2.92
C LEU A 35 10.08 1.46 -3.28
N VAL A 36 11.03 0.71 -3.81
CA VAL A 36 12.31 1.24 -4.29
C VAL A 36 12.10 2.23 -5.43
N ARG A 37 11.25 1.91 -6.41
CA ARG A 37 10.93 2.85 -7.50
C ARG A 37 10.24 4.12 -7.00
N GLY A 38 9.31 4.01 -6.05
CA GLY A 38 8.68 5.18 -5.44
C GLY A 38 9.71 6.11 -4.81
N ARG A 39 10.67 5.53 -4.07
CA ARG A 39 11.81 6.25 -3.48
C ARG A 39 12.74 6.85 -4.54
N GLN A 40 13.10 6.09 -5.56
CA GLN A 40 13.94 6.55 -6.65
C GLN A 40 13.31 7.71 -7.42
N ALA A 41 12.01 7.64 -7.71
CA ALA A 41 11.26 8.74 -8.31
C ALA A 41 11.25 9.98 -7.41
N ALA A 42 11.06 9.82 -6.09
CA ALA A 42 11.15 10.92 -5.14
C ALA A 42 12.53 11.60 -5.11
N HIS A 43 13.59 10.88 -5.47
CA HIS A 43 14.96 11.40 -5.59
C HIS A 43 15.39 11.73 -7.02
N LEU A 44 14.45 11.76 -7.99
CA LEU A 44 14.73 12.04 -9.41
C LEU A 44 15.78 11.09 -10.04
N ASN A 45 15.88 9.86 -9.53
CA ASN A 45 16.83 8.84 -9.98
C ASN A 45 16.10 7.52 -10.31
N LEU A 46 15.03 7.62 -11.10
CA LEU A 46 14.18 6.50 -11.45
C LEU A 46 14.89 5.51 -12.38
N ASP A 47 15.08 4.27 -11.90
CA ASP A 47 15.61 3.17 -12.70
C ASP A 47 14.52 2.11 -12.95
N THR A 48 14.18 1.92 -14.22
CA THR A 48 13.17 0.94 -14.64
C THR A 48 13.75 -0.45 -14.93
N ASN A 49 15.07 -0.59 -15.00
CA ASN A 49 15.75 -1.83 -15.41
C ASN A 49 16.00 -2.80 -14.24
N ALA A 50 16.17 -2.28 -13.02
CA ALA A 50 16.65 -3.06 -11.88
C ALA A 50 15.57 -3.83 -11.08
N ALA A 51 14.29 -3.50 -11.24
CA ALA A 51 13.21 -4.03 -10.40
C ALA A 51 12.17 -4.83 -11.23
N PRO A 52 11.43 -5.78 -10.61
CA PRO A 52 10.38 -6.58 -11.26
C PRO A 52 9.26 -5.71 -11.86
N SER A 53 8.46 -6.26 -12.78
CA SER A 53 7.45 -5.55 -13.62
C SER A 53 6.88 -4.23 -13.06
N TRP A 54 6.82 -3.20 -13.92
CA TRP A 54 6.22 -1.92 -13.58
C TRP A 54 4.70 -2.01 -13.48
N LYS A 55 4.10 -1.47 -12.40
CA LYS A 55 2.64 -1.43 -12.20
C LYS A 55 2.19 -0.01 -11.84
N PRO A 56 1.52 0.73 -12.76
CA PRO A 56 1.13 2.12 -12.53
C PRO A 56 0.33 2.34 -11.25
N LEU A 57 -0.60 1.43 -10.95
CA LEU A 57 -1.46 1.54 -9.75
C LEU A 57 -0.63 1.55 -8.46
N THR A 58 0.40 0.71 -8.36
CA THR A 58 1.26 0.64 -7.17
C THR A 58 2.12 1.90 -7.03
N PHE A 59 2.49 2.53 -8.16
CA PHE A 59 3.26 3.76 -8.19
C PHE A 59 2.49 4.94 -7.60
N LEU A 60 1.17 5.02 -7.85
CA LEU A 60 0.28 6.05 -7.28
C LEU A 60 0.29 6.08 -5.75
N PHE A 61 0.62 4.96 -5.09
CA PHE A 61 0.75 4.90 -3.63
C PHE A 61 2.20 5.05 -3.18
N THR A 62 3.10 4.26 -3.78
CA THR A 62 4.50 4.18 -3.32
C THR A 62 5.28 5.49 -3.52
N TYR A 63 4.96 6.29 -4.54
CA TYR A 63 5.59 7.61 -4.73
C TYR A 63 5.18 8.62 -3.64
N PRO A 64 3.88 8.87 -3.37
CA PRO A 64 3.48 9.71 -2.23
C PRO A 64 3.99 9.17 -0.89
N TYR A 65 4.00 7.86 -0.68
CA TYR A 65 4.50 7.27 0.56
C TYR A 65 5.99 7.55 0.76
N ALA A 66 6.78 7.52 -0.32
CA ALA A 66 8.19 7.86 -0.26
C ALA A 66 8.40 9.34 0.12
N LEU A 67 7.58 10.25 -0.42
CA LEU A 67 7.65 11.69 -0.12
C LEU A 67 7.21 12.02 1.31
N LEU A 68 6.14 11.40 1.78
CA LEU A 68 5.47 11.79 3.04
C LEU A 68 5.96 11.01 4.25
N ALA A 69 6.35 9.74 4.08
CA ALA A 69 6.61 8.83 5.19
C ALA A 69 8.02 8.24 5.21
N GLY A 70 8.80 8.36 4.13
CA GLY A 70 10.18 7.87 4.07
C GLY A 70 10.32 6.39 4.45
N SER A 71 10.89 6.09 5.62
CA SER A 71 11.02 4.73 6.15
C SER A 71 9.66 4.07 6.48
N GLY A 72 8.62 4.88 6.76
CA GLY A 72 7.25 4.42 6.98
C GLY A 72 6.53 3.95 5.71
N ALA A 73 7.07 4.20 4.51
CA ALA A 73 6.44 3.84 3.25
C ALA A 73 6.14 2.34 3.14
N LEU A 74 7.01 1.50 3.72
CA LEU A 74 6.81 0.05 3.77
C LEU A 74 5.53 -0.30 4.53
N TRP A 75 5.33 0.28 5.71
CA TRP A 75 4.17 -0.01 6.56
C TRP A 75 2.88 0.51 5.92
N LEU A 76 2.91 1.71 5.34
CA LEU A 76 1.77 2.25 4.59
C LEU A 76 1.38 1.34 3.42
N TRP A 77 2.37 0.82 2.68
CA TRP A 77 2.11 -0.12 1.61
C TRP A 77 1.47 -1.43 2.11
N MET A 78 1.97 -1.99 3.20
CA MET A 78 1.40 -3.21 3.79
C MET A 78 -0.06 -2.99 4.22
N VAL A 79 -0.35 -1.89 4.89
CA VAL A 79 -1.73 -1.54 5.30
C VAL A 79 -2.62 -1.37 4.07
N THR A 80 -2.13 -0.71 3.01
CA THR A 80 -2.88 -0.50 1.76
C THR A 80 -3.22 -1.84 1.08
N ALA A 81 -2.25 -2.75 0.99
CA ALA A 81 -2.43 -4.05 0.38
C ALA A 81 -3.46 -4.91 1.14
N VAL A 82 -3.37 -4.94 2.47
CA VAL A 82 -4.32 -5.68 3.32
C VAL A 82 -5.72 -5.07 3.25
N ALA A 83 -5.82 -3.73 3.30
CA ALA A 83 -7.09 -3.03 3.19
C ALA A 83 -7.76 -3.29 1.84
N ALA A 84 -7.01 -3.29 0.74
CA ALA A 84 -7.52 -3.61 -0.58
C ALA A 84 -8.00 -5.06 -0.69
N ALA A 85 -7.28 -6.01 -0.09
CA ALA A 85 -7.68 -7.41 -0.06
C ALA A 85 -9.00 -7.62 0.72
N LEU A 86 -9.10 -7.03 1.92
CA LEU A 86 -10.32 -7.09 2.73
C LEU A 86 -11.50 -6.37 2.07
N ALA A 87 -11.25 -5.21 1.45
CA ALA A 87 -12.26 -4.49 0.69
C ALA A 87 -12.79 -5.35 -0.47
N GLY A 88 -11.92 -6.07 -1.19
CA GLY A 88 -12.33 -7.00 -2.25
C GLY A 88 -13.34 -8.03 -1.76
N ALA A 89 -13.12 -8.63 -0.59
CA ALA A 89 -14.08 -9.57 0.01
C ALA A 89 -15.41 -8.90 0.38
N VAL A 90 -15.37 -7.69 0.96
CA VAL A 90 -16.59 -6.93 1.32
C VAL A 90 -17.41 -6.54 0.10
N PHE A 91 -16.77 -6.11 -0.98
CA PHE A 91 -17.47 -5.72 -2.22
C PHE A 91 -17.96 -6.93 -3.01
N ALA A 92 -17.24 -8.06 -3.00
CA ALA A 92 -17.71 -9.28 -3.65
C ALA A 92 -18.94 -9.89 -2.97
N ALA A 93 -19.11 -9.64 -1.67
CA ALA A 93 -20.24 -10.13 -0.89
C ALA A 93 -21.52 -9.25 -1.00
N ARG A 94 -21.50 -8.20 -1.82
CA ARG A 94 -22.61 -7.27 -2.02
C ARG A 94 -23.17 -7.38 -3.43
#